data_AF-A0A9P5T8A5-F1
#
_entry.id   AF-A0A9P5T8A5-F1
#
_cell.length_a   1.000
_cell.length_b   1.000
_cell.length_c   1.000
_cell.angle_alpha   90.00
_cell.angle_beta   90.00
_cell.angle_gamma   90.00
#
_symmetry.space_group_name_H-M   'P 1'
#
loop_
_entity.id
_entity.type
_entity.pdbx_description
1 polymer ?
#
loop_
_entity_poly.entity_id
_entity_poly.type
_entity_poly.pdbx_seq_one_letter_code
_entity_poly.pdbx_strand_id
1 'polypeptide(L)'
;MRQAILTLVTLLVVAHTALAQIFADGDYRIYYGKATVPQTHRFITAEPDSHEGSVRTFPRQNSNLQVWTLKNNAYGQVTLESKGASGKYLGLRRAGANPGAYLGVVPSSVNYTITKKAGGSLTSYELAYPFPVRNQILIVSIDDKNKSEPYYVNFGVQGTEGILGGWKFTSV
;
A
#
# COMPACT_ATOMS: atom_id res chain seq x y z
N MET A 1 -23.98 -31.70 38.47
CA MET A 1 -22.62 -31.64 37.87
C MET A 1 -22.64 -30.63 36.73
N ARG A 2 -22.14 -29.41 36.95
CA ARG A 2 -21.98 -28.39 35.89
C ARG A 2 -20.49 -28.07 35.81
N GLN A 3 -19.83 -28.54 34.75
CA GLN A 3 -18.47 -28.10 34.42
C GLN A 3 -18.59 -26.80 33.63
N ALA A 4 -18.13 -25.69 34.22
CA ALA A 4 -17.89 -24.45 33.50
C ALA A 4 -16.51 -24.55 32.85
N ILE A 5 -16.49 -24.62 31.52
CA ILE A 5 -15.27 -24.51 30.73
C ILE A 5 -14.92 -23.01 30.72
N LEU A 6 -13.91 -22.63 31.49
CA LEU A 6 -13.31 -21.30 31.42
C LEU A 6 -12.40 -21.26 30.18
N THR A 7 -12.82 -20.55 29.14
CA THR A 7 -11.97 -20.29 27.97
C THR A 7 -11.02 -19.15 28.30
N LEU A 8 -9.74 -19.47 28.42
CA LEU A 8 -8.65 -18.51 28.63
C LEU A 8 -8.40 -17.74 27.31
N VAL A 9 -8.79 -16.48 27.23
CA VAL A 9 -8.41 -15.58 26.13
C VAL A 9 -7.02 -15.04 26.44
N THR A 10 -6.00 -15.56 25.76
CA THR A 10 -4.63 -15.04 25.87
C THR A 10 -4.54 -13.76 25.05
N LEU A 11 -4.42 -12.62 25.75
CA LEU A 11 -4.13 -11.33 25.13
C LEU A 11 -2.64 -11.31 24.75
N LEU A 12 -2.34 -11.45 23.45
CA LEU A 12 -0.96 -11.32 22.96
C LEU A 12 -0.55 -9.85 23.04
N VAL A 13 0.26 -9.51 24.03
CA VAL A 13 0.94 -8.21 24.11
C VAL A 13 1.95 -8.15 22.98
N VAL A 14 1.74 -7.22 22.03
CA VAL A 14 2.68 -6.99 20.93
C VAL A 14 3.93 -6.32 21.49
N ALA A 15 5.02 -7.09 21.58
CA ALA A 15 6.35 -6.56 21.87
C ALA A 15 6.73 -5.55 20.78
N HIS A 16 6.95 -4.29 21.18
CA HIS A 16 7.45 -3.23 20.30
C HIS A 16 8.94 -3.46 20.07
N THR A 17 9.27 -4.44 19.23
CA THR A 17 10.61 -4.52 18.63
C THR A 17 10.78 -3.31 17.73
N ALA A 18 11.92 -2.62 17.82
CA ALA A 18 12.27 -1.57 16.87
C ALA A 18 12.24 -2.18 15.47
N LEU A 19 11.17 -1.91 14.72
CA LEU A 19 11.00 -2.46 13.38
C LEU A 19 12.11 -1.87 12.52
N ALA A 20 12.99 -2.73 12.01
CA ALA A 20 14.06 -2.32 11.11
C ALA A 20 13.45 -1.52 9.94
N GLN A 21 13.96 -0.31 9.71
CA GLN A 21 13.59 0.48 8.54
C GLN A 21 13.94 -0.33 7.28
N ILE A 22 12.91 -0.75 6.54
CA ILE A 22 13.09 -1.57 5.34
C ILE A 22 13.62 -0.72 4.19
N PHE A 23 13.23 0.56 4.16
CA PHE A 23 13.64 1.53 3.14
C PHE A 23 14.20 2.77 3.82
N ALA A 24 15.22 3.36 3.22
CA ALA A 24 15.67 4.69 3.60
C ALA A 24 14.66 5.75 3.13
N ASP A 25 14.70 6.93 3.75
CA ASP A 25 13.96 8.08 3.22
C ASP A 25 14.48 8.43 1.82
N GLY A 26 13.57 8.76 0.90
CA GLY A 26 13.95 9.11 -0.46
C GLY A 26 12.84 8.94 -1.48
N ASP A 27 13.20 9.14 -2.75
CA ASP A 27 12.27 9.07 -3.86
C ASP A 27 12.26 7.68 -4.48
N TYR A 28 11.05 7.13 -4.64
CA TYR A 28 10.85 5.79 -5.18
C TYR A 28 9.79 5.79 -6.28
N ARG A 29 9.99 4.89 -7.24
CA ARG A 29 8.92 4.38 -8.10
C ARG A 29 8.41 3.07 -7.50
N ILE A 30 7.11 3.00 -7.29
CA ILE A 30 6.43 1.84 -6.68
C ILE A 30 5.63 1.14 -7.78
N TYR A 31 5.82 -0.16 -7.95
CA TYR A 31 5.23 -0.89 -9.08
C TYR A 31 4.90 -2.33 -8.77
N TYR A 32 4.04 -2.93 -9.58
CA TYR A 32 3.83 -4.37 -9.64
C TYR A 32 4.18 -4.91 -11.03
N GLY A 33 4.39 -6.23 -11.15
CA GLY A 33 4.71 -6.89 -12.41
C GLY A 33 5.82 -7.95 -12.27
N LYS A 34 6.02 -8.74 -13.33
CA LYS A 34 7.03 -9.81 -13.34
C LYS A 34 8.42 -9.20 -13.53
N ALA A 35 9.39 -9.58 -12.67
CA ALA A 35 10.75 -9.02 -12.74
C ALA A 35 11.40 -9.28 -14.11
N THR A 36 11.16 -10.45 -14.68
CA THR A 36 11.69 -10.90 -15.97
C THR A 36 11.01 -10.28 -17.19
N VAL A 37 9.91 -9.52 -17.01
CA VAL A 37 9.14 -8.94 -18.12
C VAL A 37 8.85 -7.46 -17.85
N PRO A 38 9.84 -6.56 -18.02
CA PRO A 38 9.71 -5.14 -17.68
C PRO A 38 8.53 -4.42 -18.36
N GLN A 39 8.14 -4.82 -19.58
CA GLN A 39 6.96 -4.22 -20.23
C GLN A 39 5.64 -4.46 -19.50
N THR A 40 5.60 -5.41 -18.56
CA THR A 40 4.42 -5.66 -17.70
C THR A 40 4.43 -4.83 -16.43
N HIS A 41 5.47 -4.02 -16.19
CA HIS A 41 5.54 -3.21 -14.98
C HIS A 41 4.53 -2.08 -15.02
N ARG A 42 3.83 -1.93 -13.91
CA ARG A 42 2.78 -0.95 -13.74
C ARG A 42 3.02 -0.19 -12.46
N PHE A 43 3.20 1.11 -12.60
CA PHE A 43 3.68 2.01 -11.57
C PHE A 43 2.51 2.76 -10.95
N ILE A 44 2.49 2.83 -9.62
CA ILE A 44 1.55 3.67 -8.87
C ILE A 44 1.75 5.12 -9.34
N THR A 45 0.71 5.70 -9.89
CA THR A 45 0.71 7.02 -10.53
C THR A 45 -0.37 7.88 -9.89
N ALA A 46 0.02 9.07 -9.45
CA ALA A 46 -0.89 10.09 -8.99
C ALA A 46 -1.65 10.73 -10.16
N GLU A 47 -2.95 10.92 -10.00
CA GLU A 47 -3.81 11.70 -10.90
C GLU A 47 -4.52 12.78 -10.06
N PRO A 48 -3.82 13.87 -9.69
CA PRO A 48 -4.33 14.88 -8.76
C PRO A 48 -5.47 15.73 -9.33
N ASP A 49 -5.57 15.81 -10.66
CA ASP A 49 -6.54 16.65 -11.38
C ASP A 49 -7.81 15.90 -11.77
N SER A 50 -7.91 14.60 -11.47
CA SER A 50 -9.19 13.90 -11.61
C SER A 50 -10.18 14.43 -10.57
N HIS A 51 -11.48 14.37 -10.88
CA HIS A 51 -12.56 14.99 -10.09
C HIS A 51 -12.54 14.67 -8.58
N GLU A 52 -11.85 13.62 -8.17
CA GLU A 52 -11.71 13.22 -6.76
C GLU A 52 -10.27 12.89 -6.33
N GLY A 53 -9.26 13.17 -7.16
CA GLY A 53 -7.88 12.74 -6.93
C GLY A 53 -7.77 11.22 -6.93
N SER A 54 -7.27 10.64 -8.03
CA SER A 54 -7.14 9.18 -8.15
C SER A 54 -5.69 8.74 -8.05
N VAL A 55 -5.51 7.49 -7.66
CA VAL A 55 -4.26 6.77 -7.84
C VAL A 55 -4.55 5.56 -8.71
N ARG A 56 -3.82 5.48 -9.83
CA ARG A 56 -3.94 4.39 -10.81
C ARG A 56 -2.58 3.83 -11.13
N THR A 57 -2.54 2.78 -11.94
CA THR A 57 -1.30 2.19 -12.41
C THR A 57 -1.12 2.35 -13.91
N PHE A 58 0.07 2.76 -14.33
CA PHE A 58 0.43 2.98 -15.74
C PHE A 58 1.77 2.32 -16.07
N PRO A 59 2.10 2.07 -17.35
CA PRO A 59 3.46 1.75 -17.75
C PRO A 59 4.44 2.83 -17.26
N ARG A 60 5.74 2.50 -17.27
CA ARG A 60 6.77 3.48 -16.91
C ARG A 60 6.64 4.74 -17.76
N GLN A 61 6.62 5.88 -17.09
CA GLN A 61 6.64 7.21 -17.69
C GLN A 61 7.75 8.04 -17.03
N ASN A 62 8.35 8.95 -17.79
CA ASN A 62 9.29 9.93 -17.25
C ASN A 62 8.51 11.12 -16.65
N SER A 63 7.73 10.84 -15.61
CA SER A 63 6.87 11.82 -14.94
C SER A 63 7.04 11.77 -13.42
N ASN A 64 7.01 12.95 -12.78
CA ASN A 64 6.99 13.06 -11.32
C ASN A 64 5.69 12.51 -10.70
N LEU A 65 4.63 12.31 -11.50
CA LEU A 65 3.40 11.65 -11.04
C LEU A 65 3.60 10.17 -10.66
N GLN A 66 4.70 9.55 -11.10
CA GLN A 66 5.07 8.17 -10.73
C GLN A 66 6.12 8.08 -9.62
N VAL A 67 6.56 9.24 -9.10
CA VAL A 67 7.59 9.31 -8.08
C VAL A 67 6.95 9.66 -6.75
N TRP A 68 7.21 8.82 -5.76
CA TRP A 68 6.69 8.95 -4.40
C TRP A 68 7.86 9.17 -3.45
N THR A 69 7.81 10.26 -2.69
CA THR A 69 8.76 10.50 -1.60
C THR A 69 8.30 9.70 -0.39
N LEU A 70 9.11 8.69 -0.05
CA LEU A 70 8.95 7.86 1.14
C LEU A 70 9.67 8.55 2.30
N LYS A 71 8.95 8.71 3.42
CA LYS A 71 9.52 9.15 4.69
C LYS A 71 9.13 8.19 5.80
N ASN A 72 10.13 7.69 6.53
CA ASN A 72 9.93 6.89 7.72
C ASN A 72 9.48 7.76 8.90
N ASN A 73 8.67 7.19 9.77
CA ASN A 73 8.35 7.75 11.07
C ASN A 73 9.04 6.98 12.21
N ALA A 74 8.91 7.48 13.44
CA ALA A 74 9.55 6.89 14.64
C ALA A 74 9.08 5.47 14.98
N TYR A 75 8.00 4.98 14.36
CA TYR A 75 7.39 3.67 14.61
C TYR A 75 7.63 2.67 13.46
N GLY A 76 8.53 2.99 12.53
CA GLY A 76 8.82 2.11 11.38
C GLY A 76 7.71 2.07 10.33
N GLN A 77 6.75 3.00 10.38
CA GLN A 77 5.76 3.21 9.33
C GLN A 77 6.26 4.30 8.38
N VAL A 78 5.62 4.41 7.23
CA VAL A 78 6.00 5.37 6.19
C VAL A 78 4.84 6.20 5.71
N THR A 79 5.13 7.44 5.33
CA THR A 79 4.24 8.25 4.49
C THR A 79 4.76 8.25 3.06
N LEU A 80 3.85 8.35 2.09
CA LEU A 80 4.16 8.42 0.66
C LEU A 80 3.59 9.71 0.07
N GLU A 81 4.43 10.72 -0.12
CA GLU A 81 4.06 11.99 -0.75
C GLU A 81 4.23 11.89 -2.27
N SER A 82 3.28 12.41 -3.05
CA SER A 82 3.41 12.47 -4.51
C SER A 82 4.33 13.61 -4.91
N LYS A 83 5.42 13.31 -5.64
CA LYS A 83 6.33 14.35 -6.14
C LYS A 83 5.69 15.23 -7.21
N GLY A 84 4.75 14.68 -7.97
CA GLY A 84 3.97 15.42 -8.97
C GLY A 84 2.79 16.20 -8.39
N ALA A 85 2.51 16.06 -7.09
CA ALA A 85 1.45 16.78 -6.39
C ALA A 85 1.86 17.05 -4.94
N SER A 86 2.82 17.96 -4.74
CA SER A 86 3.40 18.26 -3.42
C SER A 86 2.33 18.60 -2.39
N GLY A 87 2.56 18.16 -1.15
CA GLY A 87 1.60 18.26 -0.06
C GLY A 87 0.41 17.28 -0.17
N LYS A 88 0.38 16.41 -1.19
CA LYS A 88 -0.60 15.33 -1.31
C LYS A 88 0.06 13.96 -1.18
N TYR A 89 -0.60 13.09 -0.44
CA TYR A 89 -0.10 11.78 -0.04
C TYR A 89 -0.97 10.67 -0.61
N LEU A 90 -0.37 9.48 -0.77
CA LEU A 90 -1.14 8.26 -0.99
C LEU A 90 -2.08 8.06 0.21
N GLY A 91 -3.37 7.98 -0.05
CA GLY A 91 -4.32 7.87 1.04
C GLY A 91 -5.73 7.55 0.59
N LEU A 92 -6.64 7.69 1.55
CA LEU A 92 -8.06 7.41 1.38
C LEU A 92 -8.73 8.43 0.48
N ARG A 93 -9.39 7.97 -0.58
CA ARG A 93 -10.42 8.80 -1.25
C ARG A 93 -11.64 8.97 -0.32
N ARG A 94 -12.60 9.82 -0.69
CA ARG A 94 -13.77 10.22 0.11
C ARG A 94 -14.55 9.10 0.81
N ALA A 95 -14.53 7.86 0.29
CA ALA A 95 -15.33 6.74 0.81
C ALA A 95 -14.86 6.16 2.16
N GLY A 96 -13.76 6.65 2.72
CA GLY A 96 -13.18 6.12 3.96
C GLY A 96 -12.55 4.73 3.77
N ALA A 97 -11.95 4.20 4.85
CA ALA A 97 -11.18 2.96 4.76
C ALA A 97 -12.13 1.78 4.76
N ASN A 98 -12.29 1.11 3.61
CA ASN A 98 -13.11 -0.10 3.46
C ASN A 98 -12.49 -0.99 2.36
N PRO A 99 -12.72 -2.33 2.42
CA PRO A 99 -12.37 -3.21 1.31
C PRO A 99 -12.97 -2.71 -0.02
N GLY A 100 -12.15 -2.68 -1.07
CA GLY A 100 -12.51 -2.19 -2.41
C GLY A 100 -12.49 -0.66 -2.56
N ALA A 101 -12.32 0.11 -1.48
CA ALA A 101 -12.26 1.57 -1.59
C ALA A 101 -11.01 2.01 -2.37
N TYR A 102 -11.21 2.88 -3.36
CA TYR A 102 -10.12 3.42 -4.17
C TYR A 102 -9.24 4.37 -3.38
N LEU A 103 -7.94 4.35 -3.69
CA LEU A 103 -6.96 5.29 -3.17
C LEU A 103 -6.92 6.56 -4.03
N GLY A 104 -6.50 7.63 -3.38
CA GLY A 104 -6.32 8.94 -3.98
C GLY A 104 -5.03 9.61 -3.52
N VAL A 105 -4.79 10.79 -4.09
CA VAL A 105 -3.79 11.75 -3.62
C VAL A 105 -4.47 12.82 -2.78
N VAL A 106 -4.24 12.78 -1.47
CA VAL A 106 -5.00 13.54 -0.47
C VAL A 106 -4.09 14.42 0.39
N PRO A 107 -4.57 15.56 0.91
CA PRO A 107 -3.73 16.49 1.68
C PRO A 107 -3.25 15.94 3.04
N SER A 108 -3.87 14.87 3.53
CA SER A 108 -3.52 14.24 4.82
C SER A 108 -2.69 12.98 4.59
N SER A 109 -1.57 12.87 5.30
CA SER A 109 -0.71 11.68 5.23
C SER A 109 -1.34 10.47 5.92
N VAL A 110 -1.13 9.29 5.33
CA VAL A 110 -1.43 7.99 5.95
C VAL A 110 -0.11 7.29 6.26
N ASN A 111 0.02 6.75 7.48
CA ASN A 111 1.18 6.00 7.91
C ASN A 111 1.01 4.52 7.54
N TYR A 112 1.62 4.08 6.45
CA TYR A 112 1.58 2.68 6.03
C TYR A 112 2.66 1.85 6.71
N THR A 113 2.34 0.62 7.07
CA THR A 113 3.37 -0.36 7.42
C THR A 113 3.80 -1.08 6.15
N ILE A 114 5.11 -1.15 5.89
CA ILE A 114 5.64 -1.96 4.79
C ILE A 114 6.13 -3.30 5.35
N THR A 115 5.67 -4.41 4.78
CA THR A 115 6.10 -5.75 5.17
C THR A 115 6.59 -6.52 3.95
N LYS A 116 7.71 -7.24 4.08
CA LYS A 116 8.21 -8.11 3.01
C LYS A 116 7.28 -9.29 2.79
N LYS A 117 6.74 -9.44 1.57
CA LYS A 117 5.83 -10.52 1.17
C LYS A 117 6.57 -11.75 0.64
N ALA A 118 7.60 -11.52 -0.18
CA ALA A 118 8.44 -12.56 -0.77
C ALA A 118 9.91 -12.10 -0.78
N GLY A 119 10.87 -13.04 -0.84
CA GLY A 119 12.31 -12.76 -0.93
C GLY A 119 12.93 -13.17 -2.27
N GLY A 120 14.18 -12.74 -2.53
CA GLY A 120 14.95 -13.07 -3.73
C GLY A 120 14.61 -12.21 -4.96
N SER A 121 14.71 -12.78 -6.17
CA SER A 121 14.36 -12.12 -7.44
C SER A 121 12.87 -11.74 -7.55
N LEU A 122 12.04 -12.24 -6.63
CA LEU A 122 10.62 -11.95 -6.48
C LEU A 122 10.32 -11.03 -5.30
N THR A 123 11.35 -10.38 -4.73
CA THR A 123 11.18 -9.51 -3.56
C THR A 123 10.09 -8.50 -3.85
N SER A 124 9.06 -8.55 -3.02
CA SER A 124 7.87 -7.70 -3.08
C SER A 124 7.37 -7.46 -1.67
N TYR A 125 6.58 -6.41 -1.53
CA TYR A 125 6.19 -5.84 -0.25
C TYR A 125 4.70 -5.54 -0.24
N GLU A 126 4.07 -5.73 0.90
CA GLU A 126 2.71 -5.26 1.17
C GLU A 126 2.78 -3.90 1.85
N LEU A 127 1.88 -2.99 1.47
CA LEU A 127 1.67 -1.72 2.16
C LEU A 127 0.35 -1.85 2.92
N ALA A 128 0.41 -1.99 4.24
CA ALA A 128 -0.75 -2.15 5.10
C ALA A 128 -1.23 -0.79 5.64
N TYR A 129 -2.55 -0.60 5.64
CA TYR A 129 -3.21 0.52 6.29
C TYR A 129 -3.00 0.46 7.82
N PRO A 130 -2.80 1.59 8.52
CA PRO A 130 -2.33 1.59 9.92
C PRO A 130 -3.28 0.97 10.93
N PHE A 131 -4.58 0.87 10.62
CA PHE A 131 -5.59 0.41 11.56
C PHE A 131 -6.46 -0.69 10.95
N PRO A 132 -6.84 -1.71 11.72
CA PRO A 132 -7.82 -2.68 11.27
C PRO A 132 -9.16 -1.99 11.00
N VAL A 133 -9.83 -2.38 9.92
CA VAL A 133 -11.19 -1.95 9.59
C VAL A 133 -12.08 -3.18 9.68
N ARG A 134 -13.09 -3.15 10.56
CA ARG A 134 -14.00 -4.30 10.78
C ARG A 134 -13.25 -5.62 11.04
N ASN A 135 -12.22 -5.56 11.90
CA ASN A 135 -11.32 -6.66 12.23
C ASN A 135 -10.52 -7.23 11.04
N GLN A 136 -10.35 -6.47 9.96
CA GLN A 136 -9.57 -6.85 8.79
C GLN A 136 -8.40 -5.88 8.60
N ILE A 137 -7.24 -6.42 8.23
CA ILE A 137 -6.09 -5.61 7.81
C ILE A 137 -6.28 -5.28 6.34
N LEU A 138 -6.34 -3.98 6.03
CA LEU A 138 -6.41 -3.50 4.65
C LEU A 138 -4.99 -3.31 4.09
N ILE A 139 -4.80 -3.67 2.83
CA ILE A 139 -3.54 -3.48 2.10
C ILE A 139 -3.77 -2.73 0.80
N VAL A 140 -2.77 -1.98 0.35
CA VAL A 140 -2.78 -1.36 -0.98
C VAL A 140 -2.77 -2.47 -2.02
N SER A 141 -3.77 -2.46 -2.89
CA SER A 141 -4.03 -3.46 -3.93
C SER A 141 -4.39 -2.79 -5.24
N ILE A 142 -4.54 -3.59 -6.28
CA ILE A 142 -5.04 -3.19 -7.59
C ILE A 142 -6.43 -3.79 -7.78
N ASP A 143 -7.35 -3.01 -8.35
CA ASP A 143 -8.60 -3.52 -8.89
C ASP A 143 -8.40 -3.90 -10.36
N ASP A 144 -8.24 -5.20 -10.63
CA ASP A 144 -8.08 -5.75 -11.98
C ASP A 144 -9.38 -6.33 -12.54
N LYS A 145 -10.51 -6.23 -11.82
CA LYS A 145 -11.78 -6.89 -12.17
C LYS A 145 -12.31 -6.49 -13.55
N ASN A 146 -12.09 -5.24 -13.94
CA ASN A 146 -12.55 -4.73 -15.23
C ASN A 146 -11.56 -4.96 -16.37
N LYS A 147 -10.35 -5.49 -16.09
CA LYS A 147 -9.26 -5.78 -17.05
C LYS A 147 -8.88 -4.63 -18.00
N SER A 148 -9.48 -3.46 -17.88
CA SER A 148 -9.20 -2.26 -18.67
C SER A 148 -8.18 -1.40 -17.94
N GLU A 149 -7.04 -1.21 -18.58
CA GLU A 149 -6.01 -0.31 -18.11
C GLU A 149 -6.42 1.16 -18.34
N PRO A 150 -5.99 2.10 -17.49
CA PRO A 150 -5.18 1.93 -16.28
C PRO A 150 -5.99 1.38 -15.09
N TYR A 151 -5.37 0.49 -14.29
CA TYR A 151 -6.05 -0.09 -13.12
C TYR A 151 -6.09 0.90 -11.95
N TYR A 152 -7.21 0.93 -11.24
CA TYR A 152 -7.32 1.69 -10.01
C TYR A 152 -6.56 1.00 -8.88
N VAL A 153 -5.93 1.81 -8.04
CA VAL A 153 -5.36 1.32 -6.78
C VAL A 153 -6.45 1.41 -5.71
N ASN A 154 -6.64 0.34 -4.94
CA ASN A 154 -7.69 0.22 -3.93
C ASN A 154 -7.17 -0.44 -2.65
N PHE A 155 -8.05 -0.59 -1.67
CA PHE A 155 -7.79 -1.46 -0.52
C PHE A 155 -8.25 -2.89 -0.78
N GLY A 156 -7.34 -3.85 -0.72
CA GLY A 156 -7.62 -5.27 -0.58
C GLY A 156 -7.63 -5.69 0.89
N VAL A 157 -8.17 -6.88 1.17
CA VAL A 157 -8.06 -7.51 2.49
C VAL A 157 -6.85 -8.42 2.51
N GLN A 158 -5.97 -8.26 3.50
CA GLN A 158 -4.78 -9.09 3.65
C GLN A 158 -5.16 -10.57 3.73
N GLY A 159 -4.40 -11.43 3.04
CA GLY A 159 -4.60 -12.88 3.06
C GLY A 159 -5.77 -13.40 2.22
N THR A 160 -6.53 -12.52 1.56
CA THR A 160 -7.58 -12.94 0.63
C THR A 160 -6.97 -13.39 -0.70
N GLU A 161 -7.39 -14.56 -1.20
CA GLU A 161 -6.94 -15.10 -2.48
C GLU A 161 -7.30 -14.15 -3.64
N GLY A 162 -6.40 -14.02 -4.62
CA GLY A 162 -6.60 -13.15 -5.79
C GLY A 162 -6.32 -11.66 -5.54
N ILE A 163 -6.02 -11.23 -4.32
CA ILE A 163 -5.61 -9.84 -4.04
C ILE A 163 -4.20 -9.56 -4.57
N LEU A 164 -4.10 -8.61 -5.49
CA LEU A 164 -2.85 -8.15 -6.07
C LEU A 164 -2.23 -7.01 -5.23
N GLY A 165 -1.43 -7.38 -4.22
CA GLY A 165 -0.81 -6.44 -3.28
C GLY A 165 0.71 -6.58 -3.11
N GLY A 166 1.41 -7.18 -4.09
CA GLY A 166 2.86 -7.39 -4.06
C GLY A 166 3.63 -6.29 -4.80
N TRP A 167 4.06 -5.26 -4.08
CA TRP A 167 4.70 -4.07 -4.63
C TRP A 167 6.22 -4.17 -4.61
N LYS A 168 6.87 -3.55 -5.59
CA LYS A 168 8.31 -3.40 -5.70
C LYS A 168 8.66 -1.93 -5.66
N PHE A 169 9.83 -1.64 -5.11
CA PHE A 169 10.35 -0.29 -4.93
C PHE A 169 11.67 -0.16 -5.67
N THR A 170 11.82 0.88 -6.49
CA THR A 170 13.09 1.23 -7.11
C THR A 170 13.37 2.70 -6.82
N SER A 171 14.56 2.99 -6.30
CA SER A 171 15.00 4.37 -6.03
C SER A 171 15.11 5.17 -7.33
N VAL A 172 14.84 6.47 -7.25
CA VAL A 172 14.92 7.41 -8.38
C VAL A 172 16.24 8.16 -8.38
#